data_AF-A0A2H1WV09-F1
#
_entry.id   AF-A0A2H1WV09-F1
#
_cell.length_a   1.000
_cell.length_b   1.000
_cell.length_c   1.000
_cell.angle_alpha   90.00
_cell.angle_beta   90.00
_cell.angle_gamma   90.00
#
_symmetry.space_group_name_H-M   'P 1'
#
loop_
_entity.id
_entity.type
_entity.pdbx_description
1 polymer ?
#
loop_
_entity_poly.entity_id
_entity_poly.type
_entity_poly.pdbx_seq_one_letter_code
_entity_poly.pdbx_strand_id
1 'polypeptide(L)'
;YVRVNASTNSRAIRINFKIADRSSQPNLPQATWKIKVTQLECFNTLGKYRDGILETWTNALPATPFTSSADRDEYLIAPPGCLQYYPDRAGAFESFNYNRGAGPYIANLVYSTCFKKSPDVCGIKFTSASFNLAYRDDANLYLDTDCQVNPVTRGAPQSEDYLFIPEAETADGLRGAKFCGSSAASQIIASTPPGPLYVHFRSDNLVTENIPEEGYRFNYNVLNNCFFKK
;
A
#
# COMPACT_ATOMS: atom_id res chain seq x y z
N TYR A 1 10.97 -0.23 1.57
CA TYR A 1 11.88 -1.34 1.93
C TYR A 1 12.99 -1.42 0.88
N VAL A 2 14.26 -1.52 1.29
CA VAL A 2 15.41 -1.58 0.37
C VAL A 2 16.13 -2.91 0.60
N ARG A 3 16.12 -3.80 -0.38
CA ARG A 3 16.98 -5.01 -0.33
C ARG A 3 18.41 -4.60 -0.63
N VAL A 4 19.31 -4.83 0.31
CA VAL A 4 20.74 -4.65 0.09
C VAL A 4 21.31 -5.96 -0.42
N ASN A 5 21.89 -5.95 -1.62
CA ASN A 5 22.59 -7.13 -2.11
C ASN A 5 23.92 -7.27 -1.38
N ALA A 6 24.05 -8.32 -0.55
CA ALA A 6 25.28 -8.60 0.18
C ALA A 6 26.47 -8.91 -0.75
N SER A 7 26.22 -9.39 -1.97
CA SER A 7 27.27 -9.77 -2.93
C SER A 7 27.96 -8.57 -3.59
N THR A 8 27.36 -7.38 -3.55
CA THR A 8 27.92 -6.18 -4.20
C THR A 8 28.77 -5.33 -3.27
N ASN A 9 29.04 -5.80 -2.04
CA ASN A 9 29.80 -5.09 -1.00
C ASN A 9 29.28 -3.66 -0.71
N SER A 10 28.01 -3.40 -1.06
CA SER A 10 27.34 -2.12 -0.81
C SER A 10 26.95 -2.03 0.66
N ARG A 11 27.75 -1.31 1.45
CA ARG A 11 27.57 -1.19 2.91
C ARG A 11 26.81 0.06 3.35
N ALA A 12 26.35 0.88 2.41
CA ALA A 12 25.70 2.15 2.69
C ALA A 12 24.36 2.28 1.95
N ILE A 13 23.40 2.91 2.62
CA ILE A 13 22.15 3.38 2.02
C ILE A 13 22.22 4.90 1.98
N ARG A 14 22.10 5.49 0.79
CA ARG A 14 22.05 6.95 0.63
C ARG A 14 20.60 7.37 0.36
N ILE A 15 20.07 8.23 1.22
CA ILE A 15 18.74 8.81 1.04
C ILE A 15 18.96 10.27 0.58
N ASN A 16 18.55 10.58 -0.65
CA ASN A 16 18.65 11.93 -1.20
C ASN A 16 17.27 12.57 -1.21
N PHE A 17 17.16 13.77 -0.66
CA PHE A 17 15.93 14.55 -0.67
C PHE A 17 16.08 15.69 -1.67
N LYS A 18 15.12 15.82 -2.59
CA LYS A 18 14.99 17.01 -3.46
C LYS A 18 13.89 17.89 -2.89
N ILE A 19 14.22 19.13 -2.60
CA ILE A 19 13.28 20.13 -2.08
C ILE A 19 12.93 21.14 -3.17
N ALA A 20 11.76 21.77 -3.05
CA ALA A 20 11.35 22.88 -3.92
C ALA A 20 12.31 24.09 -3.77
N ASP A 21 12.42 24.87 -4.84
CA ASP A 21 13.20 26.11 -4.83
C ASP A 21 12.49 27.16 -3.97
N ARG A 22 13.11 27.51 -2.84
CA ARG A 22 12.59 28.50 -1.89
C ARG A 22 13.12 29.90 -2.13
N SER A 23 14.05 30.08 -3.08
CA SER A 23 14.52 31.39 -3.49
C SER A 23 13.47 32.12 -4.31
N SER A 24 12.79 31.40 -5.22
CA SER A 24 11.66 31.91 -6.00
C SER A 24 10.31 31.79 -5.29
N GLN A 25 10.18 30.94 -4.26
CA GLN A 25 8.94 30.70 -3.51
C GLN A 25 9.15 30.77 -1.99
N PRO A 26 9.32 31.98 -1.42
CA PRO A 26 9.73 32.17 -0.02
C PRO A 26 8.67 31.75 1.01
N ASN A 27 7.40 31.70 0.61
CA ASN A 27 6.28 31.40 1.50
C ASN A 27 6.00 29.90 1.70
N LEU A 28 6.85 29.01 1.16
CA LEU A 28 6.66 27.57 1.31
C LEU A 28 6.90 27.12 2.76
N PRO A 29 6.04 26.26 3.34
CA PRO A 29 6.24 25.69 4.67
C PRO A 29 7.61 25.01 4.81
N GLN A 30 8.23 25.04 5.99
CA GLN A 30 9.52 24.37 6.21
C GLN A 30 9.38 22.85 6.03
N ALA A 31 10.24 22.25 5.20
CA ALA A 31 10.26 20.80 5.03
C ALA A 31 10.79 20.15 6.32
N THR A 32 10.06 19.15 6.82
CA THR A 32 10.49 18.35 7.99
C THR A 32 10.35 16.86 7.66
N TRP A 33 11.26 16.04 8.18
CA TRP A 33 11.24 14.60 7.97
C TRP A 33 11.41 13.87 9.30
N LYS A 34 10.66 12.78 9.49
CA LYS A 34 10.79 11.88 10.64
C LYS A 34 11.17 10.49 10.12
N ILE A 35 12.47 10.24 10.04
CA ILE A 35 13.01 9.01 9.45
C ILE A 35 13.33 8.00 10.57
N LYS A 36 12.80 6.79 10.44
CA LYS A 36 13.20 5.64 11.26
C LYS A 36 13.77 4.57 10.34
N VAL A 37 15.01 4.16 10.57
CA VAL A 37 15.66 3.06 9.86
C VAL A 37 15.74 1.87 10.80
N THR A 38 15.38 0.69 10.31
CA THR A 38 15.45 -0.56 11.06
C THR A 38 16.11 -1.60 10.17
N GLN A 39 17.21 -2.18 10.66
CA GLN A 39 17.86 -3.31 10.03
C GLN A 39 17.16 -4.58 10.48
N LEU A 40 16.77 -5.42 9.53
CA LEU A 40 16.22 -6.74 9.80
C LEU A 40 17.33 -7.78 9.65
N GLU A 41 17.34 -8.79 10.50
CA GLU A 41 18.22 -9.94 10.36
C GLU A 41 17.78 -10.79 9.17
N CYS A 42 18.73 -11.37 8.45
CA CYS A 42 18.41 -12.29 7.37
C CYS A 42 17.93 -13.61 7.98
N PHE A 43 16.86 -14.19 7.43
CA PHE A 43 16.52 -15.58 7.70
C PHE A 43 17.68 -16.46 7.23
N ASN A 44 18.41 -17.06 8.17
CA ASN A 44 19.26 -18.19 7.87
C ASN A 44 18.35 -19.40 7.59
N THR A 45 17.89 -19.52 6.34
CA THR A 45 17.16 -20.71 5.86
C THR A 45 17.96 -22.00 6.01
N LEU A 46 19.29 -21.91 6.21
CA LEU A 46 20.18 -23.02 6.57
C LEU A 46 19.85 -23.66 7.92
N GLY A 47 19.05 -23.03 8.79
CA GLY A 47 18.63 -23.61 10.07
C GLY A 47 17.36 -24.47 9.99
N LYS A 48 16.49 -24.23 8.99
CA LYS A 48 15.22 -24.98 8.80
C LYS A 48 15.33 -26.11 7.77
N TYR A 49 16.41 -26.14 6.99
CA TYR A 49 16.74 -27.18 6.00
C TYR A 49 17.93 -28.06 6.44
N ARG A 50 18.15 -28.25 7.75
CA ARG A 50 19.00 -29.36 8.20
C ARG A 50 18.14 -30.62 8.15
N ASP A 51 18.31 -31.35 7.05
CA ASP A 51 17.89 -32.72 6.77
C ASP A 51 17.39 -33.52 7.99
N GLY A 52 16.23 -34.16 7.81
CA GLY A 52 15.46 -34.94 8.80
C GLY A 52 16.16 -36.15 9.44
N ILE A 53 17.49 -36.22 9.44
CA ILE A 53 18.28 -37.22 10.17
C ILE A 53 18.55 -36.77 11.62
N LEU A 54 18.47 -35.46 11.93
CA LEU A 54 18.74 -34.92 13.27
C LEU A 54 17.47 -34.56 14.09
N GLU A 55 16.25 -34.91 13.65
CA GLU A 55 15.03 -34.65 14.45
C GLU A 55 14.86 -35.65 15.61
N THR A 56 15.51 -36.82 15.55
CA THR A 56 15.39 -37.85 16.60
C THR A 56 16.23 -37.55 17.85
N TRP A 57 17.23 -36.67 17.77
CA TRP A 57 18.12 -36.36 18.90
C TRP A 57 17.78 -35.03 19.59
N THR A 58 16.98 -34.16 18.96
CA THR A 58 16.58 -32.86 19.50
C THR A 58 15.32 -32.91 20.37
N ASN A 59 14.55 -34.00 20.34
CA ASN A 59 13.37 -34.20 21.20
C ASN A 59 13.71 -34.41 22.70
N ALA A 60 14.99 -34.53 23.04
CA ALA A 60 15.47 -34.68 24.42
C ALA A 60 16.04 -33.37 25.01
N LEU A 61 16.08 -32.28 24.24
CA LEU A 61 16.53 -30.98 24.73
C LEU A 61 15.30 -30.14 25.12
N PRO A 62 15.31 -29.49 26.30
CA PRO A 62 14.20 -28.61 26.68
C PRO A 62 14.04 -27.55 25.60
N ALA A 63 12.83 -27.44 25.06
CA ALA A 63 12.47 -26.41 24.09
C ALA A 63 12.85 -25.05 24.69
N THR A 64 13.96 -24.50 24.22
CA THR A 64 14.37 -23.17 24.62
C THR A 64 13.34 -22.22 24.00
N PRO A 65 12.68 -21.35 24.80
CA PRO A 65 11.66 -20.44 24.30
C PRO A 65 12.34 -19.26 23.59
N PHE A 66 13.08 -19.55 22.52
CA PHE A 66 13.60 -18.51 21.65
C PHE A 66 12.53 -18.22 20.61
N THR A 67 11.62 -17.31 20.95
CA THR A 67 11.05 -16.41 19.95
C THR A 67 12.23 -15.68 19.31
N SER A 68 12.78 -16.25 18.24
CA SER A 68 13.97 -15.72 17.62
C SER A 68 13.69 -14.31 17.09
N SER A 69 14.69 -13.42 17.12
CA SER A 69 14.64 -12.13 16.41
C SER A 69 14.18 -12.31 14.97
N ALA A 70 14.57 -13.41 14.33
CA ALA A 70 14.17 -13.77 12.97
C ALA A 70 12.64 -13.95 12.79
N ASP A 71 11.94 -14.57 13.74
CA ASP A 71 10.47 -14.70 13.66
C ASP A 71 9.76 -13.34 13.86
N ARG A 72 10.36 -12.44 14.64
CA ARG A 72 9.88 -11.04 14.76
C ARG A 72 10.16 -10.23 13.49
N ASP A 73 11.27 -10.51 12.81
CA ASP A 73 11.63 -9.79 11.59
C ASP A 73 10.77 -10.23 10.40
N GLU A 74 10.30 -11.48 10.35
CA GLU A 74 9.31 -11.94 9.35
C GLU A 74 8.07 -11.03 9.32
N TYR A 75 7.65 -10.55 10.49
CA TYR A 75 6.54 -9.60 10.61
C TYR A 75 6.78 -8.32 9.82
N LEU A 76 8.02 -7.85 9.75
CA LEU A 76 8.42 -6.58 9.13
C LEU A 76 8.86 -6.73 7.67
N ILE A 77 8.97 -7.95 7.16
CA ILE A 77 9.34 -8.22 5.77
C ILE A 77 8.13 -8.03 4.85
N ALA A 78 8.16 -6.95 4.07
CA ALA A 78 7.18 -6.70 3.01
C ALA A 78 7.43 -7.61 1.79
N PRO A 79 6.37 -8.02 1.08
CA PRO A 79 6.52 -8.63 -0.24
C PRO A 79 7.29 -7.73 -1.22
N PRO A 80 8.01 -8.29 -2.21
CA PRO A 80 8.62 -7.50 -3.27
C PRO A 80 7.60 -6.59 -3.97
N GLY A 81 8.00 -5.35 -4.29
CA GLY A 81 7.13 -4.38 -4.97
C GLY A 81 6.25 -3.52 -4.05
N CYS A 82 6.24 -3.78 -2.75
CA CYS A 82 5.50 -2.98 -1.78
C CYS A 82 6.30 -1.76 -1.31
N LEU A 83 5.80 -0.56 -1.61
CA LEU A 83 6.43 0.69 -1.16
C LEU A 83 5.99 1.06 0.26
N GLN A 84 4.71 0.85 0.56
CA GLN A 84 4.15 0.90 1.91
C GLN A 84 3.79 -0.53 2.36
N TYR A 85 3.99 -0.83 3.64
CA TYR A 85 3.67 -2.14 4.19
C TYR A 85 3.06 -2.02 5.58
N TYR A 86 1.93 -2.69 5.76
CA TYR A 86 1.13 -2.66 6.97
C TYR A 86 0.97 -4.10 7.50
N PRO A 87 1.79 -4.49 8.49
CA PRO A 87 1.77 -5.86 9.00
C PRO A 87 0.72 -6.09 10.09
N ASP A 88 0.21 -5.02 10.70
CA ASP A 88 -0.82 -5.08 11.71
C ASP A 88 -2.16 -5.56 11.12
N ARG A 89 -3.01 -6.15 11.95
CA ARG A 89 -4.35 -6.61 11.53
C ARG A 89 -5.33 -5.46 11.27
N ALA A 90 -5.05 -4.29 11.82
CA ALA A 90 -5.87 -3.10 11.68
C ALA A 90 -5.01 -1.85 11.79
N GLY A 91 -5.46 -0.77 11.15
CA GLY A 91 -4.77 0.51 11.19
C GLY A 91 -5.33 1.48 10.18
N ALA A 92 -4.52 2.45 9.77
CA ALA A 92 -4.85 3.39 8.71
C ALA A 92 -3.71 3.48 7.71
N PHE A 93 -4.06 3.68 6.44
CA PHE A 93 -3.11 3.97 5.38
C PHE A 93 -3.62 5.12 4.51
N GLU A 94 -2.68 5.84 3.90
CA GLU A 94 -2.96 7.07 3.17
C GLU A 94 -1.98 7.26 2.02
N SER A 95 -2.39 8.08 1.04
CA SER A 95 -1.50 8.47 -0.05
C SER A 95 -0.30 9.24 0.49
N PHE A 96 0.84 9.17 -0.23
CA PHE A 96 1.94 10.06 0.09
C PHE A 96 1.50 11.51 -0.02
N ASN A 97 2.02 12.35 0.88
CA ASN A 97 1.66 13.76 1.02
C ASN A 97 0.25 14.04 1.57
N TYR A 98 -0.53 13.00 1.91
CA TYR A 98 -1.81 13.17 2.60
C TYR A 98 -1.63 13.81 3.99
N ASN A 99 -2.63 14.56 4.42
CA ASN A 99 -2.56 15.61 5.44
C ASN A 99 -1.99 15.14 6.82
N ARG A 100 -0.69 15.28 7.09
CA ARG A 100 0.10 16.52 7.04
C ARG A 100 1.41 16.42 6.25
N GLY A 101 1.26 16.02 4.98
CA GLY A 101 1.88 16.68 3.82
C GLY A 101 0.97 17.69 3.09
N ALA A 102 -0.25 17.95 3.63
CA ALA A 102 -1.25 19.01 3.38
C ALA A 102 -1.47 19.58 1.95
N GLY A 103 -0.93 18.94 0.94
CA GLY A 103 -1.14 19.22 -0.47
C GLY A 103 -1.68 17.99 -1.17
N PRO A 104 -1.99 18.10 -2.47
CA PRO A 104 -2.45 16.98 -3.27
C PRO A 104 -1.46 15.81 -3.21
N TYR A 105 -1.93 14.61 -3.55
CA TYR A 105 -1.02 13.50 -3.77
C TYR A 105 0.00 13.85 -4.85
N ILE A 106 1.15 13.19 -4.81
CA ILE A 106 2.24 13.49 -5.73
C ILE A 106 1.92 12.91 -7.11
N ALA A 107 2.11 13.71 -8.16
CA ALA A 107 1.98 13.34 -9.56
C ALA A 107 3.04 12.31 -10.01
N ASN A 108 2.73 11.54 -11.07
CA ASN A 108 3.58 10.50 -11.66
C ASN A 108 4.04 9.42 -10.66
N LEU A 109 3.19 9.07 -9.70
CA LEU A 109 3.47 8.01 -8.76
C LEU A 109 2.81 6.71 -9.19
N VAL A 110 3.57 5.63 -9.12
CA VAL A 110 3.07 4.26 -9.28
C VAL A 110 3.65 3.43 -8.15
N TYR A 111 2.79 3.00 -7.22
CA TYR A 111 3.24 2.18 -6.11
C TYR A 111 2.16 1.25 -5.58
N SER A 112 2.60 0.25 -4.84
CA SER A 112 1.71 -0.66 -4.12
C SER A 112 1.84 -0.48 -2.61
N THR A 113 0.70 -0.47 -1.94
CA THR A 113 0.56 -0.58 -0.50
C THR A 113 0.14 -2.00 -0.17
N CYS A 114 0.91 -2.70 0.65
CA CYS A 114 0.67 -4.11 0.94
C CYS A 114 0.29 -4.33 2.40
N PHE A 115 -0.50 -5.37 2.62
CA PHE A 115 -0.97 -5.78 3.95
C PHE A 115 -0.53 -7.22 4.20
N LYS A 116 -0.14 -7.52 5.44
CA LYS A 116 0.24 -8.89 5.80
C LYS A 116 -0.99 -9.81 5.74
N LYS A 117 -0.92 -10.82 4.87
CA LYS A 117 -1.92 -11.89 4.78
C LYS A 117 -1.43 -13.11 5.56
N SER A 118 -1.83 -13.22 6.82
CA SER A 118 -1.60 -14.43 7.62
C SER A 118 -2.50 -15.58 7.14
N PRO A 119 -2.18 -16.86 7.44
CA PRO A 119 -2.96 -18.00 6.96
C PRO A 119 -4.45 -17.99 7.34
N ASP A 120 -4.80 -17.34 8.45
CA ASP A 120 -6.18 -17.19 8.93
C ASP A 120 -6.90 -15.97 8.34
N VAL A 121 -6.22 -15.17 7.50
CA VAL A 121 -6.76 -13.98 6.85
C VAL A 121 -7.22 -14.31 5.44
N CYS A 122 -8.50 -14.09 5.17
CA CYS A 122 -9.12 -14.34 3.88
C CYS A 122 -9.32 -13.06 3.04
N GLY A 123 -9.26 -11.89 3.66
CA GLY A 123 -9.54 -10.62 2.98
C GLY A 123 -9.26 -9.41 3.86
N ILE A 124 -9.70 -8.24 3.41
CA ILE A 124 -9.50 -6.98 4.11
C ILE A 124 -10.71 -6.08 3.90
N LYS A 125 -11.11 -5.36 4.94
CA LYS A 125 -12.14 -4.34 4.90
C LYS A 125 -11.50 -2.97 5.02
N PHE A 126 -11.81 -2.09 4.08
CA PHE A 126 -11.43 -0.69 4.07
C PHE A 126 -12.64 0.19 4.40
N THR A 127 -12.42 1.19 5.22
CA THR A 127 -13.40 2.23 5.54
C THR A 127 -12.79 3.56 5.19
N SER A 128 -13.38 4.22 4.20
CA SER A 128 -12.91 5.50 3.70
C SER A 128 -13.05 6.58 4.76
N ALA A 129 -11.94 7.22 5.10
CA ALA A 129 -11.95 8.44 5.92
C ALA A 129 -12.02 9.68 5.02
N SER A 130 -11.33 9.64 3.88
CA SER A 130 -11.40 10.65 2.83
C SER A 130 -10.85 10.05 1.53
N PHE A 131 -11.43 10.47 0.40
CA PHE A 131 -11.05 9.96 -0.92
C PHE A 131 -11.44 10.99 -1.97
N ASN A 132 -10.43 11.56 -2.61
CA ASN A 132 -10.54 12.57 -3.64
C ASN A 132 -9.39 12.40 -4.62
N LEU A 133 -9.65 11.70 -5.72
CA LEU A 133 -8.73 11.56 -6.85
C LEU A 133 -9.23 12.37 -8.05
N ALA A 134 -8.47 12.37 -9.14
CA ALA A 134 -8.83 13.04 -10.38
C ALA A 134 -10.29 12.82 -10.78
N TYR A 135 -10.96 13.91 -11.14
CA TYR A 135 -12.37 13.94 -11.47
C TYR A 135 -12.67 13.27 -12.81
N ARG A 136 -13.93 12.84 -12.90
CA ARG A 136 -14.62 12.39 -14.10
C ARG A 136 -16.00 13.02 -14.12
N ASP A 137 -16.59 13.11 -15.29
CA ASP A 137 -17.96 13.62 -15.46
C ASP A 137 -18.95 12.88 -14.53
N ASP A 138 -19.87 13.63 -13.92
CA ASP A 138 -20.90 13.17 -12.97
C ASP A 138 -21.89 12.16 -13.56
N ALA A 139 -21.88 11.97 -14.88
CA ALA A 139 -22.63 10.91 -15.55
C ALA A 139 -22.11 9.49 -15.24
N ASN A 140 -20.95 9.35 -14.61
CA ASN A 140 -20.26 8.08 -14.39
C ASN A 140 -20.26 7.64 -12.92
N LEU A 141 -20.09 6.33 -12.68
CA LEU A 141 -19.96 5.77 -11.33
C LEU A 141 -18.55 5.90 -10.76
N TYR A 142 -17.62 6.46 -11.55
CA TYR A 142 -16.22 6.67 -11.19
C TYR A 142 -15.48 5.36 -10.88
N LEU A 143 -15.78 4.30 -11.64
CA LEU A 143 -15.19 2.98 -11.46
C LEU A 143 -14.57 2.42 -12.74
N ASP A 144 -13.55 1.57 -12.57
CA ASP A 144 -12.95 0.75 -13.63
C ASP A 144 -12.59 1.52 -14.90
N THR A 145 -13.38 1.36 -15.97
CA THR A 145 -13.15 1.99 -17.27
C THR A 145 -13.26 3.50 -17.20
N ASP A 146 -14.07 4.02 -16.27
CA ASP A 146 -14.19 5.48 -16.05
C ASP A 146 -12.89 6.05 -15.52
N CYS A 147 -12.10 5.25 -14.80
CA CYS A 147 -10.83 5.66 -14.23
C CYS A 147 -9.64 5.49 -15.20
N GLN A 148 -9.85 4.84 -16.35
CA GLN A 148 -8.82 4.57 -17.35
C GLN A 148 -9.31 4.94 -18.75
N VAL A 149 -9.51 6.24 -18.96
CA VAL A 149 -10.02 6.75 -20.23
C VAL A 149 -8.89 6.87 -21.25
N ASN A 150 -9.02 6.17 -22.37
CA ASN A 150 -8.04 6.26 -23.44
C ASN A 150 -8.06 7.66 -24.10
N PRO A 151 -6.96 8.44 -24.04
CA PRO A 151 -6.92 9.78 -24.63
C PRO A 151 -7.12 9.76 -26.16
N VAL A 152 -6.81 8.65 -26.83
CA VAL A 152 -7.02 8.47 -28.28
C VAL A 152 -8.51 8.45 -28.62
N THR A 153 -9.35 7.82 -27.79
CA THR A 153 -10.79 7.70 -28.08
C THR A 153 -11.58 8.93 -27.66
N ARG A 154 -11.08 9.71 -26.68
CA ARG A 154 -11.74 10.96 -26.24
C ARG A 154 -11.24 12.23 -26.93
N GLY A 155 -10.11 12.18 -27.65
CA GLY A 155 -9.58 13.32 -28.39
C GLY A 155 -9.06 14.47 -27.51
N ALA A 156 -8.94 14.26 -26.20
CA ALA A 156 -8.41 15.22 -25.24
C ALA A 156 -7.67 14.49 -24.10
N PRO A 157 -6.59 15.07 -23.55
CA PRO A 157 -5.91 14.52 -22.38
C PRO A 157 -6.82 14.62 -21.15
N GLN A 158 -6.91 13.53 -20.37
CA GLN A 158 -7.66 13.46 -19.11
C GLN A 158 -6.81 12.79 -18.04
N SER A 159 -6.97 13.21 -16.79
CA SER A 159 -6.12 12.74 -15.68
C SER A 159 -6.47 11.31 -15.30
N GLU A 160 -5.61 10.32 -15.50
CA GLU A 160 -5.84 8.89 -15.30
C GLU A 160 -5.47 8.37 -13.90
N ASP A 161 -5.88 9.11 -12.88
CA ASP A 161 -5.53 8.79 -11.49
C ASP A 161 -6.52 7.83 -10.87
N TYR A 162 -6.02 6.76 -10.26
CA TYR A 162 -6.88 5.76 -9.64
C TYR A 162 -6.22 5.00 -8.50
N LEU A 163 -7.07 4.49 -7.64
CA LEU A 163 -6.75 3.49 -6.63
C LEU A 163 -7.33 2.13 -7.07
N PHE A 164 -6.46 1.16 -7.30
CA PHE A 164 -6.83 -0.20 -7.62
C PHE A 164 -6.89 -1.06 -6.35
N ILE A 165 -8.07 -1.63 -6.09
CA ILE A 165 -8.36 -2.55 -5.00
C ILE A 165 -8.84 -3.87 -5.62
N PRO A 166 -8.05 -4.96 -5.55
CA PRO A 166 -8.43 -6.24 -6.13
C PRO A 166 -9.69 -6.83 -5.47
N GLU A 167 -10.56 -7.48 -6.26
CA GLU A 167 -11.77 -8.17 -5.78
C GLU A 167 -12.59 -7.31 -4.80
N ALA A 168 -12.77 -6.04 -5.14
CA ALA A 168 -13.46 -5.07 -4.30
C ALA A 168 -14.97 -5.08 -4.50
N GLU A 169 -15.69 -5.05 -3.38
CA GLU A 169 -17.14 -4.96 -3.28
C GLU A 169 -17.49 -3.95 -2.18
N THR A 170 -18.30 -2.95 -2.50
CA THR A 170 -18.78 -1.98 -1.52
C THR A 170 -19.91 -2.56 -0.66
N ALA A 171 -20.20 -1.93 0.47
CA ALA A 171 -21.33 -2.33 1.32
C ALA A 171 -22.69 -2.26 0.60
N ASP A 172 -22.80 -1.41 -0.42
CA ASP A 172 -24.00 -1.27 -1.25
C ASP A 172 -24.05 -2.31 -2.39
N GLY A 173 -23.08 -3.23 -2.46
CA GLY A 173 -23.00 -4.29 -3.47
C GLY A 173 -22.38 -3.86 -4.80
N LEU A 174 -21.78 -2.66 -4.86
CA LEU A 174 -21.11 -2.18 -6.06
C LEU A 174 -19.77 -2.92 -6.21
N ARG A 175 -19.55 -3.51 -7.39
CA ARG A 175 -18.32 -4.24 -7.71
C ARG A 175 -17.53 -3.43 -8.72
N GLY A 176 -16.26 -3.21 -8.40
CA GLY A 176 -15.33 -2.49 -9.25
C GLY A 176 -13.95 -2.55 -8.62
N ALA A 177 -12.90 -2.58 -9.44
CA ALA A 177 -11.55 -2.76 -8.97
C ALA A 177 -10.73 -1.46 -9.00
N LYS A 178 -11.09 -0.49 -9.83
CA LYS A 178 -10.44 0.83 -9.86
C LYS A 178 -11.40 1.91 -9.42
N PHE A 179 -10.92 2.77 -8.53
CA PHE A 179 -11.67 3.87 -7.94
C PHE A 179 -10.96 5.19 -8.28
N CYS A 180 -11.71 6.17 -8.76
CA CYS A 180 -11.25 7.53 -9.06
C CYS A 180 -12.32 8.55 -8.63
N GLY A 181 -12.06 9.85 -8.81
CA GLY A 181 -12.97 10.91 -8.37
C GLY A 181 -13.36 10.76 -6.90
N SER A 182 -14.67 10.61 -6.66
CA SER A 182 -15.27 10.39 -5.33
C SER A 182 -15.86 8.98 -5.14
N SER A 183 -15.63 8.03 -6.05
CA SER A 183 -16.23 6.66 -6.00
C SER A 183 -16.03 5.92 -4.68
N ALA A 184 -14.88 6.11 -4.02
CA ALA A 184 -14.60 5.48 -2.74
C ALA A 184 -14.78 6.44 -1.54
N ALA A 185 -15.36 7.63 -1.75
CA ALA A 185 -15.66 8.55 -0.66
C ALA A 185 -16.82 8.00 0.19
N SER A 186 -16.65 8.02 1.52
CA SER A 186 -17.65 7.51 2.47
C SER A 186 -18.05 6.05 2.28
N GLN A 187 -17.25 5.26 1.56
CA GLN A 187 -17.53 3.86 1.28
C GLN A 187 -16.89 2.91 2.31
N ILE A 188 -17.55 1.76 2.50
CA ILE A 188 -16.96 0.57 3.12
C ILE A 188 -16.73 -0.44 2.00
N ILE A 189 -15.48 -0.85 1.81
CA ILE A 189 -15.06 -1.73 0.71
C ILE A 189 -14.48 -3.00 1.31
N ALA A 190 -15.02 -4.16 0.96
CA ALA A 190 -14.42 -5.45 1.24
C ALA A 190 -13.60 -5.90 0.03
N SER A 191 -12.40 -6.43 0.26
CA SER A 191 -11.49 -6.95 -0.77
C SER A 191 -11.07 -8.36 -0.38
N THR A 192 -11.35 -9.34 -1.25
CA THR A 192 -11.13 -10.77 -0.95
C THR A 192 -10.30 -11.51 -2.02
N PRO A 193 -9.14 -10.99 -2.44
CA PRO A 193 -8.35 -11.63 -3.48
C PRO A 193 -7.76 -12.97 -3.01
N PRO A 194 -7.67 -13.97 -3.90
CA PRO A 194 -7.02 -15.25 -3.58
C PRO A 194 -5.52 -15.06 -3.28
N GLY A 195 -4.89 -14.09 -3.94
CA GLY A 195 -3.47 -13.76 -3.81
C GLY A 195 -3.14 -12.79 -2.66
N PRO A 196 -2.03 -12.03 -2.77
CA PRO A 196 -1.59 -11.09 -1.75
C PRO A 196 -2.62 -9.98 -1.53
N LEU A 197 -2.67 -9.45 -0.30
CA LEU A 197 -3.47 -8.27 0.02
C LEU A 197 -2.65 -7.01 -0.30
N TYR A 198 -3.09 -6.27 -1.30
CA TYR A 198 -2.48 -5.02 -1.68
C TYR A 198 -3.48 -4.07 -2.32
N VAL A 199 -3.10 -2.81 -2.35
CA VAL A 199 -3.74 -1.74 -3.08
C VAL A 199 -2.68 -1.11 -3.97
N HIS A 200 -3.05 -0.73 -5.19
CA HIS A 200 -2.14 -0.10 -6.14
C HIS A 200 -2.62 1.30 -6.47
N PHE A 201 -1.73 2.28 -6.31
CA PHE A 201 -2.01 3.67 -6.63
C PHE A 201 -1.27 4.06 -7.91
N ARG A 202 -1.97 4.76 -8.80
CA ARG A 202 -1.41 5.41 -9.98
C ARG A 202 -1.87 6.86 -10.03
N SER A 203 -0.91 7.76 -10.22
CA SER A 203 -1.15 9.14 -10.64
C SER A 203 -0.35 9.47 -11.90
N ASP A 204 -0.89 10.34 -12.75
CA ASP A 204 -0.24 10.92 -13.90
C ASP A 204 0.28 12.35 -13.60
N ASN A 205 0.56 13.14 -14.64
CA ASN A 205 1.07 14.51 -14.51
C ASN A 205 0.00 15.59 -14.75
N LEU A 206 -1.25 15.20 -14.92
CA LEU A 206 -2.34 16.09 -15.25
C LEU A 206 -3.18 16.33 -14.01
N VAL A 207 -3.24 17.58 -13.59
CA VAL A 207 -4.09 18.04 -12.49
C VAL A 207 -5.28 18.77 -13.09
N THR A 208 -6.48 18.46 -12.63
CA THR A 208 -7.68 19.14 -13.10
C THR A 208 -7.91 20.44 -12.34
N GLU A 209 -8.03 21.56 -13.05
CA GLU A 209 -8.21 22.87 -12.43
C GLU A 209 -9.51 22.95 -11.62
N ASN A 210 -9.47 23.56 -10.44
CA ASN A 210 -10.60 23.72 -9.50
C ASN A 210 -11.19 22.42 -8.95
N ILE A 211 -10.46 21.30 -9.05
CA ILE A 211 -10.89 20.01 -8.51
C ILE A 211 -9.95 19.59 -7.38
N PRO A 212 -10.48 19.26 -6.19
CA PRO A 212 -9.67 18.76 -5.10
C PRO A 212 -9.09 17.36 -5.41
N GLU A 213 -7.77 17.28 -5.59
CA GLU A 213 -7.00 16.04 -5.75
C GLU A 213 -6.20 15.73 -4.47
N GLU A 214 -6.89 15.66 -3.33
CA GLU A 214 -6.28 15.55 -1.99
C GLU A 214 -5.65 14.18 -1.71
N GLY A 215 -6.10 13.14 -2.41
CA GLY A 215 -5.63 11.77 -2.27
C GLY A 215 -6.61 10.90 -1.52
N TYR A 216 -6.09 9.96 -0.74
CA TYR A 216 -6.93 9.01 -0.03
C TYR A 216 -6.41 8.70 1.37
N ARG A 217 -7.34 8.37 2.25
CA ARG A 217 -7.07 7.77 3.55
C ARG A 217 -8.16 6.76 3.90
N PHE A 218 -7.74 5.57 4.27
CA PHE A 218 -8.61 4.51 4.72
C PHE A 218 -8.17 3.97 6.08
N ASN A 219 -9.14 3.61 6.90
CA ASN A 219 -8.93 2.67 7.98
C ASN A 219 -9.10 1.26 7.43
N TYR A 220 -8.27 0.31 7.85
CA TYR A 220 -8.35 -1.07 7.40
C TYR A 220 -8.48 -2.04 8.57
N ASN A 221 -9.14 -3.16 8.33
CA ASN A 221 -9.20 -4.31 9.23
C ASN A 221 -9.16 -5.59 8.38
N VAL A 222 -8.21 -6.48 8.64
CA VAL A 222 -8.16 -7.78 7.97
C VAL A 222 -9.33 -8.66 8.41
N LEU A 223 -9.81 -9.49 7.51
CA LEU A 223 -10.96 -10.36 7.71
C LEU A 223 -10.48 -11.80 7.88
N ASN A 224 -10.99 -12.48 8.90
CA ASN A 224 -10.72 -13.90 9.14
C ASN A 224 -11.81 -14.82 8.57
N ASN A 225 -12.97 -14.26 8.22
CA ASN A 225 -14.07 -14.99 7.60
C ASN A 225 -14.65 -14.17 6.45
N CYS A 226 -14.53 -14.71 5.24
CA CYS A 226 -14.95 -14.08 3.99
C CYS A 226 -16.07 -14.88 3.32
N PHE A 227 -16.58 -15.92 3.99
CA PHE A 227 -17.81 -16.56 3.60
C PHE A 227 -18.95 -15.63 3.97
N PHE A 228 -19.44 -14.86 2.99
CA PHE A 228 -20.69 -14.12 3.13
C PHE A 228 -21.82 -15.11 3.45
N LYS A 229 -22.61 -14.81 4.50
CA LYS A 229 -23.90 -15.48 4.69
C LYS A 229 -24.75 -15.19 3.44
N LYS A 230 -25.31 -16.27 2.88
CA LYS A 230 -26.41 -16.23 1.90
C LYS A 230 -27.60 -15.45 2.45
#